data_AF-A0A5R9KSB1-F1
#
_entry.id   AF-A0A5R9KSB1-F1
#
_cell.length_a   1.000
_cell.length_b   1.000
_cell.length_c   1.000
_cell.angle_alpha   90.00
_cell.angle_beta   90.00
_cell.angle_gamma   90.00
#
_symmetry.space_group_name_H-M   'P 1'
#
loop_
_entity.id
_entity.type
_entity.pdbx_description
1 polymer ?
#
loop_
_entity_poly.entity_id
_entity_poly.type
_entity_poly.pdbx_seq_one_letter_code
_entity_poly.pdbx_strand_id
1 'polypeptide(L)'
;MKKSNIFAYIELTKLVDELKTSPESASVKQKLKSQSAYFNIIEPRYFSDGLVGEWENILSVIKQKGAKVNEEGKVISNAVSNTIDQLEEKECQALVDKIKVVYAKVQQEFQ
;
A
#
# COMPACT_ATOMS: atom_id res chain seq x y z
N MET A 1 -10.06 -19.63 -13.09
CA MET A 1 -9.69 -18.59 -12.11
C MET A 1 -8.47 -17.87 -12.66
N LYS A 2 -8.51 -16.54 -12.70
CA LYS A 2 -7.35 -15.76 -13.12
C LYS A 2 -6.32 -15.76 -11.99
N LYS A 3 -5.06 -16.10 -12.27
CA LYS A 3 -3.93 -15.91 -11.32
C LYS A 3 -3.50 -14.44 -11.31
N SER A 4 -2.86 -14.01 -10.23
CA SER A 4 -2.23 -12.68 -10.17
C SER A 4 -1.16 -12.55 -11.27
N ASN A 5 -0.95 -11.33 -11.72
CA ASN A 5 0.07 -10.97 -12.68
C ASN A 5 1.44 -10.96 -11.99
N ILE A 6 2.48 -11.44 -12.69
CA ILE A 6 3.87 -11.42 -12.19
C ILE A 6 4.33 -10.02 -11.77
N PHE A 7 3.80 -8.97 -12.40
CA PHE A 7 4.03 -7.59 -12.02
C PHE A 7 3.58 -7.28 -10.58
N ALA A 8 2.38 -7.74 -10.18
CA ALA A 8 1.90 -7.57 -8.80
C ALA A 8 2.85 -8.26 -7.80
N TYR A 9 3.32 -9.46 -8.14
CA TYR A 9 4.27 -10.20 -7.30
C TYR A 9 5.60 -9.45 -7.13
N ILE A 10 6.19 -8.98 -8.22
CA ILE A 10 7.47 -8.27 -8.20
C ILE A 10 7.34 -6.96 -7.39
N GLU A 11 6.32 -6.16 -7.66
CA GLU A 11 6.16 -4.87 -7.00
C GLU A 11 5.75 -5.03 -5.52
N LEU A 12 4.93 -6.03 -5.16
CA LEU A 12 4.65 -6.34 -3.76
C LEU A 12 5.88 -6.84 -3.00
N THR A 13 6.73 -7.66 -3.64
CA THR A 13 8.00 -8.08 -3.05
C THR A 13 8.82 -6.86 -2.65
N LYS A 14 9.02 -5.93 -3.60
CA LYS A 14 9.78 -4.70 -3.35
C LYS A 14 9.14 -3.86 -2.23
N LEU A 15 7.83 -3.64 -2.28
CA LEU A 15 7.11 -2.90 -1.25
C LEU A 15 7.32 -3.51 0.15
N VAL A 16 7.13 -4.82 0.27
CA VAL A 16 7.27 -5.52 1.55
C VAL A 16 8.71 -5.49 2.05
N ASP A 17 9.70 -5.59 1.16
CA ASP A 17 11.10 -5.53 1.55
C ASP A 17 11.51 -4.12 2.00
N GLU A 18 11.10 -3.08 1.29
CA GLU A 18 11.31 -1.67 1.70
C GLU A 18 10.69 -1.35 3.07
N LEU A 19 9.51 -1.92 3.36
CA LEU A 19 8.86 -1.80 4.67
C LEU A 19 9.66 -2.50 5.79
N LYS A 20 10.50 -3.50 5.48
CA LYS A 20 11.39 -4.17 6.43
C LYS A 20 12.74 -3.46 6.58
N THR A 21 13.36 -3.04 5.47
CA THR A 21 14.75 -2.55 5.42
C THR A 21 14.91 -1.09 5.83
N SER A 22 13.81 -0.34 5.91
CA SER A 22 13.83 1.05 6.40
C SER A 22 14.44 1.14 7.81
N PRO A 23 15.15 2.25 8.15
CA PRO A 23 15.88 2.40 9.41
C PRO A 23 15.06 1.97 10.63
N GLU A 24 15.69 1.27 11.58
CA GLU A 24 15.02 0.81 12.81
C GLU A 24 14.40 1.95 13.61
N SER A 25 14.96 3.15 13.51
CA SER A 25 14.47 4.36 14.17
C SER A 25 13.27 5.03 13.48
N ALA A 26 12.94 4.66 12.24
CA ALA A 26 11.83 5.24 11.51
C ALA A 26 10.49 4.63 11.97
N SER A 27 9.49 5.47 12.20
CA SER A 27 8.15 4.98 12.58
C SER A 27 7.47 4.24 11.41
N VAL A 28 6.51 3.38 11.69
CA VAL A 28 5.81 2.59 10.66
C VAL A 28 5.09 3.54 9.69
N LYS A 29 4.54 4.63 10.21
CA LYS A 29 3.97 5.72 9.41
C LYS A 29 4.97 6.29 8.41
N GLN A 30 6.19 6.62 8.85
CA GLN A 30 7.22 7.16 7.96
C GLN A 30 7.61 6.16 6.87
N LYS A 31 7.75 4.89 7.23
CA LYS A 31 8.02 3.80 6.27
C LYS A 31 6.94 3.73 5.20
N LEU A 32 5.66 3.67 5.59
CA LEU A 32 4.52 3.66 4.65
C LEU A 32 4.50 4.90 3.74
N LYS A 33 4.80 6.08 4.28
CA LYS A 33 4.80 7.34 3.51
C LYS A 33 5.86 7.33 2.41
N SER A 34 7.06 6.86 2.72
CA SER A 34 8.14 6.70 1.73
C SER A 34 7.76 5.75 0.61
N GLN A 35 6.88 4.77 0.88
CA GLN A 35 6.40 3.80 -0.09
C GLN A 35 5.07 4.18 -0.76
N SER A 36 4.60 5.43 -0.60
CA SER A 36 3.29 5.87 -1.10
C SER A 36 3.09 5.66 -2.61
N ALA A 37 4.17 5.65 -3.39
CA ALA A 37 4.13 5.45 -4.84
C ALA A 37 3.62 4.06 -5.24
N TYR A 38 3.93 3.00 -4.48
CA TYR A 38 3.52 1.63 -4.80
C TYR A 38 2.00 1.49 -4.88
N PHE A 39 1.26 2.25 -4.08
CA PHE A 39 -0.21 2.23 -4.06
C PHE A 39 -0.87 2.88 -5.29
N ASN A 40 -0.08 3.54 -6.13
CA ASN A 40 -0.52 4.04 -7.43
C ASN A 40 -0.09 3.13 -8.58
N ILE A 41 0.96 2.33 -8.38
CA ILE A 41 1.54 1.46 -9.42
C ILE A 41 0.92 0.06 -9.37
N ILE A 42 0.67 -0.48 -8.18
CA ILE A 42 0.07 -1.80 -7.99
C ILE A 42 -1.45 -1.65 -8.09
N GLU A 43 -2.01 -1.90 -9.27
CA GLU A 43 -3.44 -1.78 -9.53
C GLU A 43 -4.22 -3.06 -9.21
N PRO A 44 -5.50 -2.97 -8.78
CA PRO A 44 -6.34 -4.14 -8.49
C PRO A 44 -6.41 -5.16 -9.64
N ARG A 45 -6.43 -4.69 -10.90
CA ARG A 45 -6.49 -5.56 -12.08
C ARG A 45 -5.31 -6.52 -12.21
N TYR A 46 -4.22 -6.31 -11.48
CA TYR A 46 -3.07 -7.21 -11.47
C TYR A 46 -3.24 -8.40 -10.52
N PHE A 47 -4.28 -8.43 -9.69
CA PHE A 47 -4.53 -9.55 -8.77
C PHE A 47 -5.47 -10.60 -9.37
N SER A 48 -5.43 -11.79 -8.77
CA SER A 48 -6.40 -12.85 -8.99
C SER A 48 -7.79 -12.46 -8.51
N ASP A 49 -8.81 -13.18 -8.98
CA ASP A 49 -10.20 -12.96 -8.58
C ASP A 49 -10.39 -13.10 -7.05
N GLY A 50 -9.56 -13.92 -6.40
CA GLY A 50 -9.58 -14.11 -4.94
C GLY A 50 -8.87 -13.02 -4.13
N LEU A 51 -7.97 -12.24 -4.75
CA LEU A 51 -7.13 -11.26 -4.06
C LEU A 51 -7.42 -9.81 -4.44
N VAL A 52 -8.13 -9.58 -5.55
CA VAL A 52 -8.46 -8.23 -6.03
C VAL A 52 -9.20 -7.42 -4.96
N GLY A 53 -10.21 -8.01 -4.32
CA GLY A 53 -10.99 -7.33 -3.27
C GLY A 53 -10.17 -7.03 -2.02
N GLU A 54 -9.21 -7.88 -1.66
CA GLU A 54 -8.30 -7.62 -0.53
C GLU A 54 -7.41 -6.41 -0.81
N TRP A 55 -6.89 -6.30 -2.04
CA TRP A 55 -6.11 -5.14 -2.43
C TRP A 55 -6.95 -3.87 -2.54
N GLU A 56 -8.16 -3.95 -3.09
CA GLU A 56 -9.10 -2.81 -3.14
C GLU A 56 -9.44 -2.28 -1.74
N ASN A 57 -9.60 -3.18 -0.75
CA ASN A 57 -9.79 -2.80 0.64
C ASN A 57 -8.57 -2.09 1.25
N ILE A 58 -7.35 -2.42 0.83
CA ILE A 58 -6.14 -1.68 1.21
C ILE A 58 -6.16 -0.29 0.55
N LEU A 59 -6.47 -0.22 -0.74
CA LEU A 59 -6.52 1.03 -1.50
C LEU A 59 -7.61 2.00 -0.98
N SER A 60 -8.75 1.48 -0.53
CA SER A 60 -9.83 2.30 0.00
C SER A 60 -9.44 3.00 1.31
N VAL A 61 -8.72 2.30 2.19
CA VAL A 61 -8.19 2.85 3.44
C VAL A 61 -7.20 3.98 3.16
N ILE A 62 -6.26 3.79 2.24
CA ILE A 62 -5.19 4.78 1.99
C ILE A 62 -5.62 5.94 1.08
N LYS A 63 -6.70 5.81 0.31
CA LYS A 63 -7.21 6.91 -0.55
C LYS A 63 -8.39 7.65 0.09
N GLN A 64 -8.82 7.24 1.28
CA GLN A 64 -10.04 7.73 1.92
C GLN A 64 -10.11 9.26 2.06
N LYS A 65 -8.98 9.92 2.37
CA LYS A 65 -8.99 11.36 2.68
C LYS A 65 -8.69 12.28 1.50
N GLY A 66 -8.44 11.71 0.31
CA GLY A 66 -8.12 12.50 -0.88
C GLY A 66 -6.84 13.34 -0.75
N ALA A 67 -6.47 14.03 -1.82
CA ALA A 67 -5.30 14.91 -1.82
C ALA A 67 -5.56 16.14 -0.94
N LYS A 68 -4.56 16.57 -0.17
CA LYS A 68 -4.63 17.82 0.59
C LYS A 68 -4.29 18.99 -0.33
N VAL A 69 -5.15 20.00 -0.38
CA VAL A 69 -4.95 21.24 -1.13
C VAL A 69 -4.74 22.44 -0.19
N ASN A 70 -4.02 23.46 -0.64
CA ASN A 70 -3.92 24.76 0.07
C ASN A 70 -5.12 25.67 -0.27
N GLU A 71 -5.14 26.88 0.29
CA GLU A 71 -6.19 27.89 0.05
C GLU A 71 -6.30 28.33 -1.42
N GLU A 72 -5.23 28.15 -2.20
CA GLU A 72 -5.17 28.42 -3.65
C GLU A 72 -5.58 27.22 -4.51
N GLY A 73 -5.99 26.10 -3.89
CA GLY A 73 -6.38 24.86 -4.59
C GLY A 73 -5.20 24.00 -5.08
N LYS A 74 -3.95 24.34 -4.73
CA LYS A 74 -2.75 23.57 -5.10
C LYS A 74 -2.58 22.37 -4.19
N VAL A 75 -2.32 21.20 -4.78
CA VAL A 75 -2.02 19.96 -4.05
C VAL A 75 -0.71 20.09 -3.27
N ILE A 76 -0.78 19.95 -1.94
CA ILE A 76 0.37 19.99 -1.03
C ILE A 76 0.73 18.60 -0.46
N SER A 77 -0.19 17.63 -0.55
CA SER A 77 0.08 16.23 -0.23
C SER A 77 -0.82 15.33 -1.08
N ASN A 78 -0.24 14.28 -1.67
CA ASN A 78 -1.02 13.31 -2.43
C ASN A 78 -2.00 12.56 -1.50
N ALA A 79 -3.03 11.91 -2.08
CA ALA A 79 -4.09 11.29 -1.28
C ALA A 79 -3.60 10.21 -0.31
N VAL A 80 -2.59 9.46 -0.72
CA VAL A 80 -1.99 8.37 0.05
C VAL A 80 -1.20 8.93 1.24
N SER A 81 -0.29 9.88 0.99
CA SER A 81 0.52 10.53 2.03
C SER A 81 -0.34 11.33 3.01
N ASN A 82 -1.36 12.04 2.52
CA ASN A 82 -2.31 12.76 3.39
C ASN A 82 -3.09 11.82 4.30
N THR A 83 -3.52 10.67 3.78
CA THR A 83 -4.23 9.69 4.59
C THR A 83 -3.30 9.05 5.63
N ILE A 84 -2.10 8.62 5.23
CA ILE A 84 -1.10 8.04 6.14
C ILE A 84 -0.71 9.01 7.27
N ASP A 85 -0.57 10.31 6.98
CA ASP A 85 -0.27 11.32 8.00
C ASP A 85 -1.32 11.36 9.11
N GLN A 86 -2.58 11.07 8.77
CA GLN A 86 -3.73 11.12 9.68
C GLN A 86 -4.08 9.77 10.32
N LEU A 87 -3.36 8.70 10.01
CA LEU A 87 -3.49 7.41 10.70
C LEU A 87 -2.68 7.41 12.00
N GLU A 88 -3.17 6.73 13.01
CA GLU A 88 -2.37 6.40 14.20
C GLU A 88 -1.33 5.32 13.86
N GLU A 89 -0.22 5.25 14.61
CA GLU A 89 0.83 4.22 14.36
C GLU A 89 0.27 2.79 14.39
N LYS A 90 -0.73 2.51 15.24
CA LYS A 90 -1.43 1.21 15.28
C LYS A 90 -2.19 0.90 13.99
N GLU A 91 -2.77 1.92 13.35
CA GLU A 91 -3.51 1.78 12.10
C GLU A 91 -2.54 1.60 10.93
N CYS A 92 -1.41 2.32 10.95
CA CYS A 92 -0.29 2.10 10.06
C CYS A 92 0.24 0.65 10.16
N GLN A 93 0.43 0.13 11.36
CA GLN A 93 0.86 -1.25 11.56
C GLN A 93 -0.16 -2.25 11.01
N ALA A 94 -1.46 -2.06 11.31
CA ALA A 94 -2.52 -2.91 10.78
C ALA A 94 -2.56 -2.91 9.24
N LEU A 95 -2.26 -1.77 8.59
CA LEU A 95 -2.15 -1.68 7.14
C LEU A 95 -0.96 -2.49 6.62
N VAL A 96 0.21 -2.37 7.24
CA VAL A 96 1.40 -3.17 6.90
C VAL A 96 1.12 -4.66 7.02
N ASP A 97 0.43 -5.08 8.07
CA ASP A 97 0.09 -6.49 8.28
C ASP A 97 -0.85 -7.02 7.19
N LYS A 98 -1.86 -6.22 6.79
CA LYS A 98 -2.72 -6.56 5.63
C LYS A 98 -1.92 -6.71 4.34
N ILE A 99 -0.97 -5.80 4.06
CA ILE A 99 -0.10 -5.88 2.88
C ILE A 99 0.72 -7.18 2.89
N LYS A 100 1.29 -7.55 4.05
CA LYS A 100 2.05 -8.81 4.19
C LYS A 100 1.19 -10.04 3.97
N VAL A 101 -0.07 -10.04 4.43
CA VAL A 101 -1.01 -11.14 4.19
C VAL A 101 -1.31 -11.29 2.70
N VAL A 102 -1.63 -10.19 2.02
CA VAL A 102 -1.86 -10.22 0.56
C VAL A 102 -0.61 -10.70 -0.17
N TYR A 103 0.57 -10.22 0.20
CA TYR A 103 1.83 -10.66 -0.37
C TYR A 103 2.06 -12.17 -0.22
N ALA A 104 1.85 -12.72 0.98
CA ALA A 104 2.00 -14.15 1.23
C ALA A 104 1.03 -14.99 0.37
N LYS A 105 -0.20 -14.51 0.15
CA LYS A 105 -1.16 -15.19 -0.74
C LYS A 105 -0.74 -15.09 -2.20
N VAL A 106 -0.28 -13.93 -2.66
CA VAL A 106 0.26 -13.78 -4.02
C VAL A 106 1.45 -14.72 -4.22
N GLN A 107 2.38 -14.81 -3.26
CA GLN A 107 3.51 -15.73 -3.30
C GLN A 107 3.10 -17.18 -3.56
N GLN A 108 2.05 -17.65 -2.89
CA GLN A 108 1.53 -19.02 -3.07
C GLN A 108 1.01 -19.28 -4.49
N GLU A 109 0.58 -18.25 -5.23
CA GLU A 109 0.12 -18.42 -6.61
C GLU A 109 1.27 -18.66 -7.62
N PHE A 110 2.51 -18.33 -7.23
CA PHE A 110 3.74 -18.43 -8.02
C PHE A 110 4.70 -19.55 -7.56
N GLN A 111 4.32 -20.31 -6.54
CA GLN A 111 4.96 -21.57 -6.15
C GLN A 111 4.32 -22.75 -6.91
#